data_AF-A0AAV9GCD7-F1
#
_entry.id   AF-A0AAV9GCD7-F1
#
_cell.length_a   1.000
_cell.length_b   1.000
_cell.length_c   1.000
_cell.angle_alpha   90.00
_cell.angle_beta   90.00
_cell.angle_gamma   90.00
#
_symmetry.space_group_name_H-M   'P 1'
#
loop_
_entity.id
_entity.type
_entity.pdbx_description
1 polymer ?
#
loop_
_entity_poly.entity_id
_entity_poly.type
_entity_poly.pdbx_seq_one_letter_code
_entity_poly.pdbx_strand_id
1 'polypeptide(L)'
;MSVRPPADFNAETADNFEDIEKQFAVKAVQHMSTYWSILEKVKGSSLRLTKMDDDILAHLEKDFPEFDPAETIDEDKMKSKEGKERWRNFMMAYEKKVDDYNFGTMLRSNPKWEYGRNETIFVPRMQFYAIEIARNRKGLNDWIYEKAQKEKEAAKA
;
A
#
# COMPACT_ATOMS: atom_id res chain seq x y z
N MET A 1 21.11 -3.86 -10.58
CA MET A 1 22.16 -4.74 -10.02
C MET A 1 21.61 -5.34 -8.74
N SER A 2 21.42 -6.66 -8.68
CA SER A 2 20.94 -7.34 -7.46
C SER A 2 22.08 -7.45 -6.45
N VAL A 3 21.90 -6.86 -5.28
CA VAL A 3 22.79 -7.08 -4.14
C VAL A 3 22.40 -8.43 -3.54
N ARG A 4 23.31 -9.41 -3.61
CA ARG A 4 23.15 -10.69 -2.89
C ARG A 4 23.35 -10.43 -1.39
N PRO A 5 22.59 -11.08 -0.51
CA PRO A 5 22.90 -11.04 0.92
C PRO A 5 24.29 -11.69 1.16
N PRO A 6 25.10 -11.13 2.07
CA PRO A 6 26.38 -11.70 2.45
C PRO A 6 26.21 -13.10 3.06
N ALA A 7 27.19 -13.98 2.85
CA ALA A 7 27.16 -15.40 3.22
C ALA A 7 27.15 -15.67 4.74
N ASP A 8 27.18 -14.63 5.57
CA ASP A 8 27.28 -14.69 7.03
C ASP A 8 26.02 -14.10 7.71
N PHE A 9 24.84 -14.37 7.16
CA PHE A 9 23.58 -13.98 7.81
C PHE A 9 23.16 -15.07 8.79
N ASN A 10 23.53 -14.89 10.06
CA ASN A 10 23.11 -15.77 11.15
C ASN A 10 21.85 -15.19 11.82
N ALA A 11 20.71 -15.86 11.64
CA ALA A 11 19.41 -15.43 12.16
C ALA A 11 19.37 -15.38 13.70
N GLU A 12 20.31 -16.04 14.38
CA GLU A 12 20.40 -16.13 15.83
C GLU A 12 21.20 -14.97 16.47
N THR A 13 21.91 -14.16 15.67
CA THR A 13 22.63 -12.95 16.11
C THR A 13 21.93 -11.67 15.65
N ALA A 14 20.59 -11.68 15.61
CA ALA A 14 19.77 -10.51 15.29
C ALA A 14 19.80 -9.43 16.40
N ASP A 15 21.00 -9.05 16.85
CA ASP A 15 21.27 -7.90 17.70
C ASP A 15 21.25 -6.63 16.83
N ASN A 16 20.12 -6.37 16.17
CA ASN A 16 19.83 -5.05 15.61
C ASN A 16 18.34 -4.92 15.25
N PHE A 17 17.45 -5.33 16.16
CA PHE A 17 16.01 -5.08 16.02
C PHE A 17 15.76 -3.60 15.70
N GLU A 18 16.44 -2.67 16.39
CA GLU A 18 16.28 -1.24 16.16
C GLU A 18 16.80 -0.77 14.77
N ASP A 19 17.94 -1.28 14.28
CA ASP A 19 18.43 -0.91 12.94
C ASP A 19 17.56 -1.49 11.83
N ILE A 20 17.08 -2.72 12.00
CA ILE A 20 16.13 -3.36 11.08
C ILE A 20 14.80 -2.59 11.06
N GLU A 21 14.27 -2.22 12.22
CA GLU A 21 13.05 -1.40 12.34
C GLU A 21 13.24 -0.01 11.71
N LYS A 22 14.40 0.62 11.90
CA LYS A 22 14.74 1.90 11.24
C LYS A 22 14.78 1.75 9.73
N GLN A 23 15.49 0.76 9.20
CA GLN A 23 15.56 0.52 7.75
C GLN A 23 14.20 0.22 7.16
N PHE A 24 13.38 -0.51 7.91
CA PHE A 24 12.02 -0.84 7.53
C PHE A 24 11.12 0.40 7.47
N ALA A 25 11.19 1.26 8.50
CA ALA A 25 10.47 2.54 8.52
C ALA A 25 10.90 3.45 7.35
N VAL A 26 12.21 3.53 7.06
CA VAL A 26 12.73 4.30 5.93
C VAL A 26 12.14 3.81 4.61
N LYS A 27 12.11 2.50 4.37
CA LYS A 27 11.52 1.93 3.15
C LYS A 27 10.02 2.16 3.06
N ALA A 28 9.28 2.05 4.17
CA ALA A 28 7.84 2.31 4.20
C ALA A 28 7.52 3.78 3.88
N VAL A 29 8.27 4.72 4.45
CA VAL A 29 8.16 6.16 4.16
C VAL A 29 8.56 6.45 2.71
N GLN A 30 9.64 5.85 2.21
CA GLN A 30 10.05 6.02 0.81
C GLN A 30 8.98 5.52 -0.15
N HIS A 31 8.36 4.37 0.12
CA HIS A 31 7.24 3.85 -0.65
C HIS A 31 6.06 4.83 -0.65
N MET A 32 5.67 5.31 0.53
CA MET A 32 4.61 6.30 0.71
C MET A 32 4.86 7.56 -0.12
N SER A 33 6.03 8.20 0.05
CA SER A 33 6.38 9.42 -0.67
C SER A 33 6.45 9.19 -2.18
N THR A 34 7.00 8.06 -2.62
CA THR A 34 7.08 7.72 -4.04
C THR A 34 5.69 7.59 -4.64
N TYR A 35 4.80 6.86 -3.96
CA TYR A 35 3.42 6.68 -4.43
C TYR A 35 2.65 8.00 -4.47
N TRP A 36 2.77 8.83 -3.44
CA TRP A 36 2.16 10.16 -3.42
C TRP A 36 2.65 11.04 -4.58
N SER A 37 3.97 11.11 -4.79
CA SER A 37 4.56 11.87 -5.90
C SER A 37 4.13 11.39 -7.28
N ILE A 38 3.76 10.12 -7.43
CA ILE A 38 3.18 9.60 -8.66
C ILE A 38 1.76 10.14 -8.82
N LEU A 39 0.91 10.05 -7.79
CA LEU A 39 -0.47 10.56 -7.81
C LEU A 39 -0.54 12.07 -8.04
N GLU A 40 0.44 12.85 -7.59
CA GLU A 40 0.54 14.29 -7.87
C GLU A 40 0.87 14.61 -9.34
N LYS A 41 1.39 13.62 -10.10
CA LYS A 41 1.83 13.79 -11.50
C LYS A 41 0.88 13.15 -12.49
N VAL A 42 0.20 12.08 -12.12
CA VAL A 42 -0.74 11.36 -12.99
C VAL A 42 -1.99 10.94 -12.22
N LYS A 43 -3.12 10.85 -12.92
CA LYS A 43 -4.39 10.42 -12.32
C LYS A 43 -4.29 8.97 -11.82
N GLY A 44 -4.77 8.72 -10.60
CA GLY A 44 -4.81 7.39 -10.00
C GLY A 44 -5.55 6.38 -10.89
N SER A 45 -6.64 6.78 -11.53
CA SER A 45 -7.41 5.97 -12.48
C SER A 45 -6.64 5.45 -13.69
N SER A 46 -5.52 6.08 -14.04
CA SER A 46 -4.64 5.64 -15.13
C SER A 46 -3.45 4.79 -14.66
N LEU A 47 -3.26 4.63 -13.34
CA LEU A 47 -2.13 3.92 -12.78
C LEU A 47 -2.34 2.41 -12.77
N ARG A 48 -1.25 1.70 -13.08
CA ARG A 48 -1.11 0.27 -12.86
C ARG A 48 -0.05 0.05 -11.81
N LEU A 49 -0.43 -0.52 -10.67
CA LEU A 49 0.47 -0.76 -9.54
C LEU A 49 1.26 -2.06 -9.72
N THR A 50 0.66 -3.04 -10.38
CA THR A 50 1.25 -4.34 -10.68
C THR A 50 0.85 -4.79 -12.10
N LYS A 51 1.47 -5.88 -12.57
CA LYS A 51 1.06 -6.55 -13.82
C LYS A 51 -0.25 -7.33 -13.68
N MET A 52 -0.72 -7.53 -12.45
CA MET A 52 -1.85 -8.40 -12.09
C MET A 52 -3.03 -7.60 -11.50
N ASP A 53 -3.10 -6.28 -11.72
CA ASP A 53 -4.09 -5.44 -11.06
C ASP A 53 -5.53 -5.92 -11.23
N ASP A 54 -5.88 -6.38 -12.43
CA ASP A 54 -7.22 -6.88 -12.73
C ASP A 54 -7.52 -8.20 -11.99
N ASP A 55 -6.53 -9.08 -11.82
CA ASP A 55 -6.65 -10.33 -11.04
C ASP A 55 -6.77 -10.04 -9.54
N ILE A 56 -5.96 -9.10 -9.04
CA ILE A 56 -5.97 -8.66 -7.65
C ILE A 56 -7.32 -8.04 -7.28
N LEU A 57 -7.85 -7.17 -8.15
CA LEU A 57 -9.16 -6.55 -7.96
C LEU A 57 -10.27 -7.59 -7.95
N ALA A 58 -10.29 -8.48 -8.94
CA ALA A 58 -11.32 -9.54 -9.02
C ALA A 58 -11.26 -10.48 -7.82
N HIS A 59 -10.07 -10.83 -7.33
CA HIS A 59 -9.90 -11.62 -6.12
C HIS A 59 -10.40 -10.86 -4.89
N LEU A 60 -10.11 -9.55 -4.78
CA LEU A 60 -10.60 -8.73 -3.67
C LEU A 60 -12.13 -8.66 -3.65
N GLU A 61 -12.77 -8.43 -4.81
CA GLU A 61 -14.24 -8.38 -4.92
C GLU A 61 -14.89 -9.73 -4.61
N LYS A 62 -14.22 -10.84 -4.96
CA LYS A 62 -14.69 -12.19 -4.65
C LYS A 62 -14.57 -12.53 -3.16
N ASP A 63 -13.41 -12.26 -2.57
CA ASP A 63 -13.09 -12.68 -1.20
C ASP A 63 -13.60 -11.69 -0.16
N PHE A 64 -13.79 -10.42 -0.55
CA PHE A 64 -14.32 -9.35 0.29
C PHE A 64 -15.41 -8.56 -0.46
N PRO A 65 -16.57 -9.19 -0.78
CA PRO A 65 -17.65 -8.51 -1.50
C PRO A 65 -18.27 -7.35 -0.72
N GLU A 66 -18.08 -7.35 0.60
CA GLU A 66 -18.50 -6.29 1.52
C GLU A 66 -17.52 -5.10 1.58
N PHE A 67 -16.34 -5.22 0.96
CA PHE A 67 -15.32 -4.18 1.01
C PHE A 67 -15.67 -3.03 0.07
N ASP A 68 -15.88 -1.84 0.63
CA ASP A 68 -16.00 -0.62 -0.15
C ASP A 68 -14.73 0.24 -0.05
N PRO A 69 -14.01 0.48 -1.17
CA PRO A 69 -12.78 1.28 -1.17
C PRO A 69 -12.99 2.78 -0.88
N ALA A 70 -14.22 3.30 -0.89
CA ALA A 70 -14.52 4.71 -0.59
C ALA A 70 -14.74 4.98 0.91
N GLU A 71 -15.08 3.94 1.67
CA GLU A 71 -15.22 3.98 3.12
C GLU A 71 -13.87 4.08 3.83
N THR A 72 -13.91 4.55 5.08
CA THR A 72 -12.73 4.47 5.97
C THR A 72 -12.50 3.03 6.36
N ILE A 73 -11.27 2.56 6.17
CA ILE A 73 -10.86 1.22 6.58
C ILE A 73 -10.96 1.09 8.10
N ASP A 74 -11.68 0.06 8.53
CA ASP A 74 -11.80 -0.30 9.94
C ASP A 74 -10.61 -1.20 10.34
N GLU A 75 -9.67 -0.62 11.08
CA GLU A 75 -8.46 -1.31 11.51
C GLU A 75 -8.78 -2.49 12.45
N ASP A 76 -9.83 -2.38 13.26
CA ASP A 76 -10.23 -3.42 14.22
C ASP A 76 -10.77 -4.65 13.48
N LYS A 77 -11.57 -4.45 12.43
CA LYS A 77 -12.00 -5.55 11.54
C LYS A 77 -10.83 -6.24 10.87
N MET A 78 -9.81 -5.51 10.42
CA MET A 78 -8.62 -6.13 9.83
C MET A 78 -7.77 -6.87 10.86
N LYS A 79 -7.72 -6.39 12.11
CA LYS A 79 -6.95 -6.99 13.21
C LYS A 79 -7.69 -8.12 13.93
N SER A 80 -9.00 -8.23 13.71
CA SER A 80 -9.85 -9.30 14.21
C SER A 80 -9.36 -10.68 13.74
N LYS A 81 -9.73 -11.74 14.48
CA LYS A 81 -9.28 -13.10 14.19
C LYS A 81 -9.67 -13.53 12.77
N GLU A 82 -10.92 -13.27 12.38
CA GLU A 82 -11.45 -13.57 11.05
C GLU A 82 -10.78 -12.71 9.96
N GLY A 83 -10.63 -11.41 10.20
CA GLY A 83 -9.97 -10.50 9.26
C GLY A 83 -8.51 -10.88 8.99
N LYS A 84 -7.75 -11.22 10.03
CA LYS A 84 -6.37 -11.71 9.91
C LYS A 84 -6.29 -12.99 9.08
N GLU A 85 -7.20 -13.93 9.29
CA GLU A 85 -7.20 -15.20 8.56
C GLU A 85 -7.57 -14.99 7.08
N ARG A 86 -8.62 -14.22 6.79
CA ARG A 86 -9.03 -13.89 5.40
C ARG A 86 -7.91 -13.17 4.66
N TRP A 87 -7.35 -12.10 5.24
CA TRP A 87 -6.25 -11.37 4.62
C TRP A 87 -4.99 -12.24 4.47
N ARG A 88 -4.70 -13.13 5.42
CA ARG A 88 -3.57 -14.07 5.28
C ARG A 88 -3.79 -15.00 4.10
N ASN A 89 -4.97 -15.60 3.96
CA ASN A 89 -5.30 -16.47 2.83
C ASN A 89 -5.21 -15.72 1.49
N PHE A 90 -5.75 -14.50 1.45
CA PHE A 90 -5.64 -13.62 0.29
C PHE A 90 -4.18 -13.37 -0.10
N MET A 91 -3.33 -13.01 0.86
CA MET A 91 -1.90 -12.73 0.62
C MET A 91 -1.12 -13.95 0.16
N MET A 92 -1.39 -15.13 0.73
CA MET A 92 -0.69 -16.38 0.37
C MET A 92 -0.88 -16.76 -1.10
N ALA A 93 -1.99 -16.36 -1.73
CA ALA A 93 -2.21 -16.55 -3.18
C ALA A 93 -1.17 -15.82 -4.06
N TYR A 94 -0.46 -14.83 -3.49
CA TYR A 94 0.50 -13.98 -4.19
C TYR A 94 1.95 -14.16 -3.72
N GLU A 95 2.23 -15.03 -2.76
CA GLU A 95 3.58 -15.27 -2.20
C GLU A 95 4.65 -15.48 -3.29
N LYS A 96 4.31 -16.22 -4.34
CA LYS A 96 5.22 -16.56 -5.45
C LYS A 96 5.03 -15.70 -6.70
N LYS A 97 4.08 -14.75 -6.67
CA LYS A 97 3.70 -13.91 -7.81
C LYS A 97 4.12 -12.46 -7.62
N VAL A 98 4.08 -11.98 -6.38
CA VAL A 98 4.39 -10.59 -5.99
C VAL A 98 5.60 -10.62 -5.08
N ASP A 99 6.67 -9.96 -5.53
CA ASP A 99 7.89 -9.81 -4.74
C ASP A 99 7.61 -8.93 -3.51
N ASP A 100 8.16 -9.33 -2.35
CA ASP A 100 7.94 -8.66 -1.07
C ASP A 100 6.43 -8.45 -0.74
N TYR A 101 5.56 -9.41 -1.09
CA TYR A 101 4.10 -9.30 -0.87
C TYR A 101 3.71 -8.97 0.60
N ASN A 102 4.52 -9.43 1.55
CA ASN A 102 4.33 -9.25 2.99
C ASN A 102 5.10 -8.05 3.57
N PHE A 103 5.87 -7.31 2.75
CA PHE A 103 6.60 -6.13 3.21
C PHE A 103 5.63 -5.04 3.65
N GLY A 104 5.85 -4.43 4.81
CA GLY A 104 4.90 -3.46 5.33
C GLY A 104 5.05 -2.07 4.74
N THR A 105 3.91 -1.47 4.46
CA THR A 105 3.73 -0.22 3.72
C THR A 105 2.74 0.67 4.46
N MET A 106 2.76 1.96 4.14
CA MET A 106 1.82 2.94 4.68
C MET A 106 0.65 3.13 3.72
N LEU A 107 -0.56 3.01 4.25
CA LEU A 107 -1.82 3.15 3.50
C LEU A 107 -2.71 4.18 4.19
N ARG A 108 -3.42 4.98 3.40
CA ARG A 108 -4.41 5.92 3.95
C ARG A 108 -5.66 5.17 4.36
N SER A 109 -6.15 5.39 5.58
CA SER A 109 -7.36 4.75 6.07
C SER A 109 -8.58 5.17 5.26
N ASN A 110 -8.64 6.43 4.80
CA ASN A 110 -9.66 6.92 3.89
C ASN A 110 -9.03 7.50 2.60
N PRO A 111 -9.58 7.23 1.40
CA PRO A 111 -9.02 7.76 0.15
C PRO A 111 -9.13 9.29 0.01
N LYS A 112 -10.02 9.94 0.77
CA LYS A 112 -10.25 11.39 0.76
C LYS A 112 -9.28 12.18 1.64
N TRP A 113 -8.44 11.50 2.41
CA TRP A 113 -7.49 12.14 3.33
C TRP A 113 -6.08 12.19 2.76
N GLU A 114 -5.26 13.09 3.27
CA GLU A 114 -3.81 13.08 3.06
C GLU A 114 -3.15 12.13 4.07
N TYR A 115 -1.87 11.83 3.87
CA TYR A 115 -1.12 11.07 4.87
C TYR A 115 -1.00 11.90 6.16
N GLY A 116 -1.58 11.40 7.24
CA GLY A 116 -1.53 12.00 8.57
C GLY A 116 -1.25 10.96 9.65
N ARG A 117 -1.02 11.40 10.89
CA ARG A 117 -0.66 10.52 12.01
C ARG A 117 -1.78 9.51 12.34
N ASN A 118 -3.03 9.94 12.27
CA ASN A 118 -4.20 9.13 12.62
C ASN A 118 -4.90 8.57 11.37
N GLU A 119 -4.58 9.13 10.21
CA GLU A 119 -5.16 8.86 8.90
C GLU A 119 -4.35 7.81 8.12
N THR A 120 -3.19 7.42 8.63
CA THR A 120 -2.31 6.42 8.02
C THR A 120 -2.29 5.16 8.86
N ILE A 121 -2.54 4.03 8.20
CA ILE A 121 -2.41 2.70 8.78
C ILE A 121 -1.25 1.96 8.14
N PHE A 122 -0.75 0.96 8.87
CA PHE A 122 0.35 0.15 8.42
C PHE A 122 -0.15 -1.23 7.97
N VAL A 123 0.13 -1.57 6.71
CA VAL A 123 -0.40 -2.77 6.04
C VAL A 123 0.67 -3.45 5.18
N PRO A 124 0.68 -4.78 5.03
CA PRO A 124 1.49 -5.45 4.03
C PRO A 124 1.23 -4.92 2.62
N ARG A 125 2.26 -4.98 1.76
CA ARG A 125 2.26 -4.48 0.39
C ARG A 125 1.10 -5.06 -0.43
N MET A 126 0.77 -6.33 -0.21
CA MET A 126 -0.35 -6.96 -0.91
C MET A 126 -1.72 -6.39 -0.51
N GLN A 127 -1.91 -6.03 0.77
CA GLN A 127 -3.11 -5.32 1.21
C GLN A 127 -3.16 -3.91 0.60
N PHE A 128 -2.02 -3.21 0.59
CA PHE A 128 -1.89 -1.92 -0.08
C PHE A 128 -2.29 -2.00 -1.56
N TYR A 129 -1.78 -2.99 -2.30
CA TYR A 129 -2.14 -3.17 -3.70
C TYR A 129 -3.63 -3.41 -3.87
N ALA A 130 -4.21 -4.37 -3.15
CA ALA A 130 -5.64 -4.67 -3.27
C ALA A 130 -6.50 -3.41 -3.08
N ILE A 131 -6.21 -2.65 -2.03
CA ILE A 131 -6.99 -1.48 -1.65
C ILE A 131 -6.75 -0.30 -2.59
N GLU A 132 -5.50 0.04 -2.90
CA GLU A 132 -5.19 1.17 -3.77
C GLU A 132 -5.54 0.89 -5.23
N ILE A 133 -5.46 -0.35 -5.71
CA ILE A 133 -5.98 -0.72 -7.04
C ILE A 133 -7.49 -0.45 -7.08
N ALA A 134 -8.25 -0.93 -6.08
CA ALA A 134 -9.69 -0.68 -6.03
C ALA A 134 -10.03 0.82 -5.99
N ARG A 135 -9.27 1.61 -5.21
CA ARG A 135 -9.43 3.07 -5.15
C ARG A 135 -9.12 3.76 -6.46
N ASN A 136 -8.00 3.40 -7.09
CA ASN A 136 -7.57 3.94 -8.39
C ASN A 136 -8.62 3.62 -9.46
N ARG A 137 -9.10 2.39 -9.54
CA ARG A 137 -10.11 1.98 -10.52
C ARG A 137 -11.45 2.69 -10.35
N LYS A 138 -11.83 3.03 -9.11
CA LYS A 138 -13.00 3.89 -8.82
C LYS A 138 -12.71 5.41 -8.93
N GLY A 139 -11.50 5.82 -9.31
CA GLY A 139 -11.11 7.24 -9.44
C GLY A 139 -11.02 7.99 -8.11
N LEU A 140 -11.00 7.28 -6.98
CA LEU A 140 -11.06 7.87 -5.64
C LEU A 140 -9.77 8.62 -5.24
N ASN A 141 -8.70 8.45 -6.02
CA ASN A 141 -7.41 9.11 -5.81
C ASN A 141 -7.15 10.24 -6.82
N ASP A 142 -8.04 10.48 -7.77
CA ASP A 142 -7.83 11.48 -8.83
C ASP A 142 -7.79 12.92 -8.29
N TRP A 143 -8.45 13.16 -7.15
CA TRP A 143 -8.45 14.48 -6.49
C TRP A 143 -7.04 14.93 -6.10
N ILE A 144 -6.11 14.00 -5.84
CA ILE A 144 -4.71 14.31 -5.48
C ILE A 144 -4.02 14.97 -6.66
N TYR A 145 -4.20 14.39 -7.85
CA TYR A 145 -3.70 14.97 -9.09
C TYR A 145 -4.30 16.35 -9.32
N GLU A 146 -5.63 16.48 -9.18
CA GLU A 146 -6.34 17.74 -9.40
C GLU A 146 -5.89 18.85 -8.43
N LYS A 147 -5.73 18.52 -7.15
CA LYS A 147 -5.23 19.43 -6.12
C LYS A 147 -3.80 19.87 -6.47
N ALA A 148 -2.90 18.92 -6.78
CA ALA A 148 -1.51 19.22 -7.11
C ALA A 148 -1.35 20.05 -8.39
N GLN A 149 -2.19 19.85 -9.42
CA GLN A 149 -2.16 20.71 -10.60
C GLN A 149 -2.63 22.13 -10.27
N LYS A 150 -3.72 22.29 -9.52
CA LYS A 150 -4.21 23.60 -9.09
C LYS A 150 -3.17 24.37 -8.28
N GLU A 151 -2.49 23.71 -7.34
CA GLU A 151 -1.43 24.34 -6.55
C GLU A 151 -0.23 24.76 -7.42
N LYS A 152 0.15 23.95 -8.41
CA LYS A 152 1.20 24.31 -9.38
C LYS A 152 0.81 25.47 -10.28
N GLU A 153 -0.44 25.55 -10.69
CA GLU A 153 -0.95 26.68 -11.47
C GLU A 153 -0.97 27.96 -10.64
N ALA A 154 -1.45 27.88 -9.38
CA ALA A 154 -1.44 29.01 -8.45
C ALA A 154 -0.03 29.51 -8.12
N ALA A 155 0.95 28.60 -8.00
CA ALA A 155 2.35 28.97 -7.74
C ALA A 155 3.07 29.60 -8.94
N LYS A 156 2.50 29.50 -10.14
CA LYS A 156 3.02 30.12 -11.37
C LYS A 156 2.38 31.48 -11.68
N ALA A 157 1.24 31.78 -11.05
CA ALA A 157 0.51 33.04 -11.17
C ALA A 157 1.11 34.09 -10.21
#